data_AF-A0A526RYL1-F1
#
_entry.id   AF-A0A526RYL1-F1
#
_cell.length_a   1.000
_cell.length_b   1.000
_cell.length_c   1.000
_cell.angle_alpha   90.00
_cell.angle_beta   90.00
_cell.angle_gamma   90.00
#
_symmetry.space_group_name_H-M   'P 1'
#
loop_
_entity.id
_entity.type
_entity.pdbx_description
1 polymer ?
#
loop_
_entity_poly.entity_id
_entity_poly.type
_entity_poly.pdbx_seq_one_letter_code
_entity_poly.pdbx_strand_id
1 'polypeptide(L)'
;MATLQSQISPASDTFRANAERMRALVADISEKAASIERGGSDEARERHVGRGKLLPRERLAQLLDIGSPFLEIGQFAAWSMYGEDIPAAGIIIGIGRVEGTEVMVVVNDATVKGGTYYPLTVKKHLRAQEIALQNNLPCVYLVDSGGANLPNQDEVFPDREHFGRIFYNQANMSAAGIPQIACVMGSCTAGGAYVPAMSDET
;
A
#
# COMPACT_ATOMS: atom_id res chain seq x y z
N MET A 1 -30.34 2.56 -29.77
CA MET A 1 -29.10 2.40 -28.96
C MET A 1 -27.91 2.36 -29.89
N ALA A 2 -26.83 3.07 -29.58
CA ALA A 2 -25.59 2.96 -30.33
C ALA A 2 -24.89 1.65 -29.94
N THR A 3 -25.08 0.60 -30.72
CA THR A 3 -24.37 -0.68 -30.54
C THR A 3 -23.03 -0.63 -31.26
N LEU A 4 -21.95 -0.93 -30.54
CA LEU A 4 -20.63 -1.12 -31.15
C LEU A 4 -20.56 -2.53 -31.74
N GLN A 5 -20.47 -2.64 -33.07
CA GLN A 5 -20.23 -3.92 -33.74
C GLN A 5 -18.73 -4.18 -33.85
N SER A 6 -18.25 -5.16 -33.09
CA SER A 6 -16.85 -5.59 -33.19
C SER A 6 -16.56 -6.16 -34.58
N GLN A 7 -15.49 -5.68 -35.20
CA GLN A 7 -14.95 -6.21 -36.45
C GLN A 7 -13.85 -7.25 -36.21
N ILE A 8 -13.55 -7.56 -34.95
CA ILE A 8 -12.53 -8.54 -34.57
C ILE A 8 -13.14 -9.94 -34.60
N SER A 9 -12.50 -10.85 -35.33
CA SER A 9 -12.82 -12.29 -35.30
C SER A 9 -11.93 -13.01 -34.27
N PRO A 10 -12.50 -13.57 -33.18
CA PRO A 10 -11.74 -14.33 -32.18
C PRO A 10 -11.12 -15.61 -32.71
N ALA A 11 -11.59 -16.11 -33.86
CA ALA A 11 -11.05 -17.31 -34.48
C ALA A 11 -9.82 -17.04 -35.36
N SER A 12 -9.58 -15.78 -35.74
CA SER A 12 -8.46 -15.40 -36.62
C SER A 12 -7.09 -15.67 -36.03
N ASP A 13 -6.12 -15.97 -36.88
CA ASP A 13 -4.73 -16.21 -36.46
C ASP A 13 -4.11 -14.98 -35.78
N THR A 14 -4.44 -13.78 -36.28
CA THR A 14 -4.02 -12.52 -35.65
C THR A 14 -4.54 -12.37 -34.23
N PHE A 15 -5.82 -12.69 -33.99
CA PHE A 15 -6.38 -12.66 -32.64
C PHE A 15 -5.69 -13.68 -31.73
N ARG A 16 -5.47 -14.91 -32.22
CA ARG A 16 -4.80 -15.97 -31.45
C ARG A 16 -3.38 -15.57 -31.05
N ALA A 17 -2.59 -15.04 -31.97
CA ALA A 17 -1.23 -14.56 -31.70
C ALA A 17 -1.21 -13.40 -30.69
N ASN A 18 -2.13 -12.44 -30.83
CA ASN A 18 -2.27 -11.34 -29.87
C ASN A 18 -2.66 -11.83 -28.48
N ALA A 19 -3.61 -12.77 -28.40
CA ALA A 19 -4.07 -13.36 -27.16
C ALA A 19 -2.97 -14.19 -26.48
N GLU A 20 -2.20 -14.97 -27.23
CA GLU A 20 -1.07 -15.74 -26.71
C GLU A 20 -0.01 -14.83 -26.10
N ARG A 21 0.42 -13.79 -26.82
CA ARG A 21 1.38 -12.81 -26.30
C ARG A 21 0.86 -12.10 -25.04
N MET A 22 -0.42 -11.69 -25.04
CA MET A 22 -1.00 -11.03 -23.87
C MET A 22 -1.07 -11.97 -22.66
N ARG A 23 -1.44 -13.24 -22.87
CA ARG A 23 -1.46 -14.24 -21.78
C ARG A 23 -0.07 -14.45 -21.17
N ALA A 24 0.98 -14.46 -21.99
CA ALA A 24 2.34 -14.58 -21.48
C ALA A 24 2.72 -13.37 -20.59
N LEU A 25 2.37 -12.15 -20.99
CA LEU A 25 2.61 -10.95 -20.18
C LEU A 25 1.78 -10.93 -18.88
N VAL A 26 0.52 -11.36 -18.95
CA VAL A 26 -0.35 -11.46 -17.77
C VAL A 26 0.19 -12.52 -16.80
N ALA A 27 0.68 -13.66 -17.30
CA ALA A 27 1.29 -14.69 -16.47
C ALA A 27 2.55 -14.18 -15.74
N ASP A 28 3.44 -13.50 -16.47
CA ASP A 28 4.65 -12.90 -15.90
C ASP A 28 4.34 -11.86 -14.81
N ILE A 29 3.37 -10.96 -15.04
CA ILE A 29 2.94 -9.99 -14.04
C ILE A 29 2.31 -10.70 -12.83
N SER A 30 1.51 -11.75 -13.04
CA SER A 30 0.85 -12.50 -11.96
C SER A 30 1.86 -13.23 -11.07
N GLU A 31 2.92 -13.80 -11.65
CA GLU A 31 4.00 -14.45 -10.89
C GLU A 31 4.75 -13.44 -10.01
N LYS A 32 5.08 -12.27 -10.57
CA LYS A 32 5.74 -11.20 -9.81
C LYS A 32 4.83 -10.64 -8.72
N ALA A 33 3.54 -10.47 -9.00
CA ALA A 33 2.55 -10.04 -8.01
C ALA A 33 2.48 -11.02 -6.83
N ALA A 34 2.42 -12.33 -7.09
CA ALA A 34 2.41 -13.36 -6.06
C ALA A 34 3.67 -13.33 -5.18
N SER A 35 4.85 -13.05 -5.77
CA SER A 35 6.08 -12.84 -5.02
C SER A 35 6.00 -11.62 -4.09
N ILE A 36 5.52 -10.49 -4.62
CA ILE A 36 5.34 -9.24 -3.85
C ILE A 36 4.36 -9.43 -2.69
N GLU A 37 3.26 -10.16 -2.93
CA GLU A 37 2.21 -10.40 -1.94
C GLU A 37 2.72 -11.14 -0.70
N ARG A 38 3.83 -11.87 -0.83
CA ARG A 38 4.45 -12.55 0.31
C ARG A 38 5.04 -11.59 1.34
N GLY A 39 5.35 -10.34 0.97
CA GLY A 39 6.06 -9.40 1.84
C GLY A 39 7.53 -9.79 2.03
N GLY A 40 8.04 -9.69 3.25
CA GLY A 40 9.43 -10.00 3.59
C GLY A 40 9.82 -11.47 3.46
N SER A 41 11.07 -11.79 3.82
CA SER A 41 11.59 -13.16 3.80
C SER A 41 10.80 -14.09 4.73
N ASP A 42 10.84 -15.40 4.47
CA ASP A 42 10.14 -16.39 5.30
C ASP A 42 10.58 -16.31 6.77
N GLU A 43 11.88 -16.13 7.03
CA GLU A 43 12.41 -15.90 8.39
C GLU A 43 11.82 -14.65 9.06
N ALA A 44 11.61 -13.56 8.32
CA ALA A 44 11.02 -12.33 8.85
C ALA A 44 9.54 -12.52 9.15
N ARG A 45 8.82 -13.25 8.29
CA ARG A 45 7.41 -13.60 8.48
C ARG A 45 7.21 -14.52 9.68
N GLU A 46 8.01 -15.58 9.79
CA GLU A 46 7.99 -16.50 10.93
C GLU A 46 8.28 -15.76 12.24
N ARG A 47 9.27 -14.88 12.26
CA ARG A 47 9.57 -14.03 13.42
C ARG A 47 8.41 -13.09 13.76
N HIS A 48 7.73 -12.52 12.76
CA HIS A 48 6.58 -11.64 12.96
C HIS A 48 5.39 -12.39 13.56
N VAL A 49 5.04 -13.55 13.00
CA VAL A 49 3.96 -14.41 13.50
C VAL A 49 4.31 -15.00 14.87
N GLY A 50 5.57 -15.38 15.10
CA GLY A 50 6.07 -15.85 16.39
C GLY A 50 5.96 -14.83 17.54
N ARG A 51 5.73 -13.55 17.22
CA ARG A 51 5.39 -12.49 18.20
C ARG A 51 3.89 -12.36 18.46
N GLY A 52 3.06 -13.28 17.94
CA GLY A 52 1.60 -13.26 18.08
C GLY A 52 0.91 -12.22 17.20
N LYS A 53 1.57 -11.75 16.14
CA LYS A 53 1.04 -10.70 15.25
C LYS A 53 0.52 -11.31 13.95
N LEU A 54 -0.65 -10.85 13.50
CA LEU A 54 -1.14 -11.10 12.15
C LEU A 54 -0.21 -10.45 11.10
N LEU A 55 -0.05 -11.10 9.96
CA LEU A 55 0.65 -10.51 8.80
C LEU A 55 -0.12 -9.30 8.26
N PRO A 56 0.55 -8.34 7.60
CA PRO A 56 -0.08 -7.12 7.09
C PRO A 56 -1.31 -7.36 6.21
N ARG A 57 -1.25 -8.30 5.26
CA ARG A 57 -2.39 -8.64 4.39
C ARG A 57 -3.52 -9.36 5.13
N GLU A 58 -3.21 -10.09 6.21
CA GLU A 58 -4.23 -10.71 7.06
C GLU A 58 -4.97 -9.65 7.88
N ARG A 59 -4.25 -8.63 8.39
CA ARG A 59 -4.86 -7.47 9.06
C ARG A 59 -5.79 -6.71 8.12
N LEU A 60 -5.33 -6.45 6.89
CA LEU A 60 -6.14 -5.83 5.86
C LEU A 60 -7.41 -6.66 5.59
N ALA A 61 -7.28 -7.98 5.41
CA ALA A 61 -8.42 -8.84 5.16
C ALA A 61 -9.43 -8.87 6.32
N GLN A 62 -8.97 -8.74 7.58
CA GLN A 62 -9.87 -8.66 8.74
C GLN A 62 -10.54 -7.30 8.90
N LEU A 63 -9.89 -6.22 8.44
CA LEU A 63 -10.46 -4.87 8.48
C LEU A 63 -11.60 -4.70 7.45
N LEU A 64 -11.45 -5.29 6.28
CA LEU A 64 -12.38 -5.11 5.17
C LEU A 64 -13.70 -5.86 5.39
N ASP A 65 -14.78 -5.29 4.86
CA ASP A 65 -16.09 -5.96 4.81
C ASP A 65 -15.98 -7.29 4.04
N ILE A 66 -16.64 -8.33 4.56
CA ILE A 66 -16.60 -9.67 3.97
C ILE A 66 -17.05 -9.63 2.51
N GLY A 67 -16.18 -10.09 1.61
CA GLY A 67 -16.44 -10.15 0.17
C GLY A 67 -16.34 -8.81 -0.56
N SER A 68 -15.96 -7.74 0.13
CA SER A 68 -15.72 -6.45 -0.52
C SER A 68 -14.45 -6.49 -1.38
N PRO A 69 -14.44 -5.76 -2.52
CA PRO A 69 -13.23 -5.63 -3.33
C PRO A 69 -12.21 -4.75 -2.62
N PHE A 70 -10.93 -4.99 -2.93
CA PHE A 70 -9.84 -4.10 -2.55
C PHE A 70 -9.08 -3.67 -3.81
N LEU A 71 -9.00 -2.37 -4.05
CA LEU A 71 -8.22 -1.80 -5.13
C LEU A 71 -6.84 -1.42 -4.60
N GLU A 72 -5.88 -2.35 -4.71
CA GLU A 72 -4.49 -2.12 -4.30
C GLU A 72 -3.79 -1.12 -5.26
N ILE A 73 -3.05 -0.17 -4.68
CA ILE A 73 -2.35 0.88 -5.43
C ILE A 73 -0.85 0.71 -5.26
N GLY A 74 -0.12 0.68 -6.38
CA GLY A 74 1.34 0.62 -6.37
C GLY A 74 1.92 -0.69 -5.82
N GLN A 75 1.29 -1.84 -6.10
CA GLN A 75 1.78 -3.17 -5.70
C GLN A 75 3.25 -3.37 -6.10
N PHE A 76 3.64 -2.97 -7.30
CA PHE A 76 5.01 -3.07 -7.83
C PHE A 76 5.95 -1.94 -7.40
N ALA A 77 5.57 -1.10 -6.42
CA ALA A 77 6.44 -0.05 -5.93
C ALA A 77 7.75 -0.64 -5.39
N ALA A 78 8.88 0.01 -5.71
CA ALA A 78 10.24 -0.42 -5.39
C ALA A 78 10.69 -1.75 -6.02
N TRP A 79 9.96 -2.28 -7.02
CA TRP A 79 10.39 -3.47 -7.76
C TRP A 79 11.74 -3.27 -8.44
N SER A 80 12.70 -4.15 -8.15
CA SER A 80 14.08 -4.09 -8.65
C SER A 80 14.79 -2.76 -8.39
N MET A 81 14.49 -2.11 -7.27
CA MET A 81 15.16 -0.89 -6.80
C MET A 81 16.07 -1.19 -5.59
N TYR A 82 16.92 -0.25 -5.22
CA TYR A 82 17.74 -0.27 -3.98
C TYR A 82 18.76 -1.42 -3.84
N GLY A 83 18.86 -2.33 -4.81
CA GLY A 83 19.79 -3.47 -4.76
C GLY A 83 19.37 -4.59 -3.81
N GLU A 84 18.15 -4.51 -3.27
CA GLU A 84 17.56 -5.48 -2.36
C GLU A 84 16.03 -5.49 -2.54
N ASP A 85 15.38 -6.59 -2.14
CA ASP A 85 13.94 -6.70 -2.29
C ASP A 85 13.21 -5.88 -1.22
N ILE A 86 12.49 -4.85 -1.68
CA ILE A 86 11.54 -4.06 -0.88
C ILE A 86 10.12 -4.23 -1.47
N PRO A 87 9.47 -5.41 -1.30
CA PRO A 87 8.15 -5.68 -1.86
C PRO A 87 7.13 -4.59 -1.51
N ALA A 88 6.41 -4.11 -2.53
CA ALA A 88 5.41 -3.05 -2.39
C ALA A 88 5.93 -1.77 -1.71
N ALA A 89 7.24 -1.51 -1.73
CA ALA A 89 7.90 -0.46 -0.95
C ALA A 89 7.67 -0.56 0.57
N GLY A 90 7.42 -1.76 1.11
CA GLY A 90 7.19 -1.99 2.54
C GLY A 90 5.85 -1.45 3.07
N ILE A 91 4.92 -1.11 2.17
CA ILE A 91 3.61 -0.56 2.55
C ILE A 91 2.54 -1.02 1.55
N ILE A 92 1.42 -1.50 2.07
CA ILE A 92 0.25 -1.86 1.26
C ILE A 92 -0.73 -0.69 1.37
N ILE A 93 -1.14 -0.15 0.22
CA ILE A 93 -2.14 0.92 0.18
C ILE A 93 -3.24 0.54 -0.79
N GLY A 94 -4.45 1.02 -0.56
CA GLY A 94 -5.55 0.78 -1.47
C GLY A 94 -6.88 1.27 -0.94
N ILE A 95 -7.90 1.13 -1.76
CA ILE A 95 -9.28 1.50 -1.41
C ILE A 95 -10.07 0.23 -1.19
N GLY A 96 -10.74 0.13 -0.05
CA GLY A 96 -11.62 -0.98 0.28
C GLY A 96 -12.86 -0.49 1.02
N ARG A 97 -13.75 -1.41 1.40
CA ARG A 97 -14.92 -1.08 2.21
C ARG A 97 -14.75 -1.51 3.66
N VAL A 98 -15.09 -0.62 4.58
CA VAL A 98 -15.13 -0.86 6.02
C VAL A 98 -16.44 -0.29 6.53
N GLU A 99 -17.29 -1.14 7.11
CA GLU A 99 -18.64 -0.78 7.57
C GLU A 99 -19.45 -0.09 6.46
N GLY A 100 -19.38 -0.62 5.24
CA GLY A 100 -20.05 -0.09 4.06
C GLY A 100 -19.44 1.19 3.46
N THR A 101 -18.40 1.74 4.07
CA THR A 101 -17.75 3.00 3.65
C THR A 101 -16.49 2.73 2.85
N GLU A 102 -16.31 3.41 1.72
CA GLU A 102 -15.06 3.34 0.95
C GLU A 102 -13.96 4.14 1.67
N VAL A 103 -12.88 3.46 2.03
CA VAL A 103 -11.79 4.02 2.83
C VAL A 103 -10.44 3.81 2.15
N MET A 104 -9.55 4.80 2.30
CA MET A 104 -8.14 4.62 1.98
C MET A 104 -7.47 3.89 3.15
N VAL A 105 -6.94 2.70 2.88
CA VAL A 105 -6.21 1.90 3.87
C VAL A 105 -4.71 1.99 3.58
N VAL A 106 -3.92 2.20 4.63
CA VAL A 106 -2.46 2.26 4.57
C VAL A 106 -1.89 1.32 5.64
N VAL A 107 -1.22 0.25 5.22
CA VAL A 107 -0.72 -0.82 6.11
C VAL A 107 0.79 -0.95 5.97
N ASN A 108 1.54 -0.72 7.04
CA ASN A 108 2.97 -0.99 7.03
C ASN A 108 3.24 -2.50 7.06
N ASP A 109 4.23 -2.94 6.25
CA ASP A 109 4.72 -4.30 6.28
C ASP A 109 5.97 -4.42 7.13
N ALA A 110 5.79 -4.76 8.41
CA ALA A 110 6.89 -4.96 9.35
C ALA A 110 7.83 -6.12 8.97
N THR A 111 7.44 -7.01 8.06
CA THR A 111 8.30 -8.10 7.57
C THR A 111 9.30 -7.61 6.52
N VAL A 112 9.00 -6.50 5.83
CA VAL A 112 9.89 -5.87 4.86
C VAL A 112 10.80 -4.87 5.58
N LYS A 113 12.04 -5.27 5.85
CA LYS A 113 13.07 -4.42 6.50
C LYS A 113 12.57 -3.75 7.80
N GLY A 114 11.75 -4.47 8.57
CA GLY A 114 11.18 -3.94 9.82
C GLY A 114 10.12 -2.86 9.62
N GLY A 115 9.53 -2.75 8.43
CA GLY A 115 8.57 -1.70 8.07
C GLY A 115 9.20 -0.31 7.97
N THR A 116 10.51 -0.25 7.73
CA THR A 116 11.22 1.03 7.61
C THR A 116 10.84 1.77 6.33
N TYR A 117 10.79 3.10 6.40
CA TYR A 117 10.44 3.94 5.25
C TYR A 117 11.65 4.19 4.37
N TYR A 118 11.61 3.62 3.17
CA TYR A 118 12.45 3.99 2.05
C TYR A 118 11.89 5.25 1.36
N PRO A 119 12.65 5.91 0.47
CA PRO A 119 12.14 7.06 -0.30
C PRO A 119 10.82 6.75 -1.02
N LEU A 120 10.72 5.56 -1.63
CA LEU A 120 9.46 5.13 -2.27
C LEU A 120 8.34 4.76 -1.29
N THR A 121 8.66 4.37 -0.05
CA THR A 121 7.63 4.17 0.98
C THR A 121 6.95 5.49 1.30
N VAL A 122 7.72 6.57 1.48
CA VAL A 122 7.19 7.92 1.68
C VAL A 122 6.34 8.36 0.50
N LYS A 123 6.89 8.25 -0.72
CA LYS A 123 6.18 8.64 -1.95
C LYS A 123 4.86 7.87 -2.12
N LYS A 124 4.85 6.57 -1.81
CA LYS A 124 3.65 5.73 -1.88
C LYS A 124 2.64 6.12 -0.81
N HIS A 125 3.07 6.38 0.43
CA HIS A 125 2.18 6.87 1.50
C HIS A 125 1.55 8.22 1.11
N LEU A 126 2.35 9.19 0.67
CA LEU A 126 1.83 10.50 0.23
C LEU A 126 0.86 10.37 -0.94
N ARG A 127 1.11 9.45 -1.87
CA ARG A 127 0.17 9.18 -2.96
C ARG A 127 -1.16 8.60 -2.46
N ALA A 128 -1.14 7.78 -1.41
CA ALA A 128 -2.37 7.30 -0.77
C ALA A 128 -3.20 8.46 -0.22
N GLN A 129 -2.56 9.38 0.51
CA GLN A 129 -3.23 10.57 1.07
C GLN A 129 -3.69 11.55 0.00
N GLU A 130 -2.95 11.71 -1.09
CA GLU A 130 -3.38 12.53 -2.22
C GLU A 130 -4.68 11.98 -2.83
N ILE A 131 -4.75 10.65 -3.03
CA ILE A 131 -5.97 9.99 -3.53
C ILE A 131 -7.11 10.17 -2.52
N ALA A 132 -6.84 9.98 -1.23
CA ALA A 132 -7.85 10.15 -0.18
C ALA A 132 -8.43 11.58 -0.16
N LEU A 133 -7.56 12.59 -0.22
CA LEU A 133 -7.95 14.00 -0.27
C LEU A 133 -8.78 14.31 -1.53
N GLN A 134 -8.33 13.86 -2.70
CA GLN A 134 -8.99 14.14 -3.99
C GLN A 134 -10.37 13.47 -4.12
N ASN A 135 -10.60 12.38 -3.39
CA ASN A 135 -11.82 11.57 -3.49
C ASN A 135 -12.65 11.56 -2.19
N ASN A 136 -12.28 12.38 -1.20
CA ASN A 136 -12.97 12.49 0.08
C ASN A 136 -13.12 11.14 0.81
N LEU A 137 -12.04 10.35 0.84
CA LEU A 137 -12.01 9.02 1.46
C LEU A 137 -11.45 9.12 2.90
N PRO A 138 -12.16 8.61 3.92
CA PRO A 138 -11.58 8.42 5.24
C PRO A 138 -10.32 7.57 5.17
N CYS A 139 -9.35 7.86 6.04
CA CYS A 139 -8.06 7.17 6.08
C CYS A 139 -7.96 6.25 7.29
N VAL A 140 -7.56 4.99 7.07
CA VAL A 140 -7.21 4.05 8.13
C VAL A 140 -5.74 3.65 7.99
N TYR A 141 -4.94 4.00 8.99
CA TYR A 141 -3.51 3.71 9.06
C TYR A 141 -3.24 2.54 10.01
N LEU A 142 -2.84 1.38 9.49
CA LEU A 142 -2.37 0.24 10.28
C LEU A 142 -0.85 0.36 10.47
N VAL A 143 -0.46 0.97 11.59
CA VAL A 143 0.90 1.43 11.85
C VAL A 143 1.75 0.33 12.51
N ASP A 144 2.86 -0.01 11.87
CA ASP A 144 3.81 -1.02 12.36
C ASP A 144 5.17 -0.82 11.67
N SER A 145 5.89 0.24 12.06
CA SER A 145 7.09 0.71 11.38
C SER A 145 8.27 0.92 12.33
N GLY A 146 9.44 0.44 11.93
CA GLY A 146 10.71 0.65 12.61
C GLY A 146 11.31 2.07 12.46
N GLY A 147 10.68 2.96 11.69
CA GLY A 147 11.17 4.33 11.45
C GLY A 147 11.66 4.55 10.01
N ALA A 148 12.57 5.49 9.80
CA ALA A 148 13.13 5.81 8.48
C ALA A 148 14.31 4.91 8.11
N ASN A 149 14.51 4.66 6.82
CA ASN A 149 15.74 4.08 6.30
C ASN A 149 16.87 5.12 6.44
N LEU A 150 17.71 4.97 7.47
CA LEU A 150 18.76 5.94 7.80
C LEU A 150 19.82 6.13 6.70
N PRO A 151 20.27 5.08 5.96
CA PRO A 151 21.18 5.27 4.84
C PRO A 151 20.68 6.24 3.76
N ASN A 152 19.36 6.30 3.52
CA ASN A 152 18.73 7.22 2.56
C ASN A 152 17.94 8.35 3.24
N GLN A 153 18.36 8.78 4.44
CA GLN A 153 17.58 9.76 5.22
C GLN A 153 17.38 11.11 4.51
N ASP A 154 18.32 11.55 3.67
CA ASP A 154 18.25 12.79 2.89
C ASP A 154 17.19 12.75 1.79
N GLU A 155 16.84 11.55 1.34
CA GLU A 155 15.74 11.28 0.40
C GLU A 155 14.41 10.94 1.12
N VAL A 156 14.41 10.90 2.46
CA VAL A 156 13.26 10.51 3.28
C VAL A 156 12.76 11.65 4.16
N PHE A 157 13.63 12.56 4.62
CA PHE A 157 13.31 13.52 5.69
C PHE A 157 13.13 14.98 5.25
N PRO A 158 14.09 15.63 4.54
CA PRO A 158 14.19 17.10 4.57
C PRO A 158 13.24 17.88 3.66
N ASP A 159 12.79 17.32 2.53
CA ASP A 159 12.11 18.09 1.48
C ASP A 159 10.59 18.18 1.68
N ARG A 160 9.94 19.05 0.91
CA ARG A 160 8.50 19.33 0.99
C ARG A 160 7.63 18.08 0.87
N GLU A 161 8.00 17.14 0.02
CA GLU A 161 7.27 15.89 -0.23
C GLU A 161 7.95 14.68 0.44
N HIS A 162 8.66 14.92 1.54
CA HIS A 162 9.27 13.89 2.38
C HIS A 162 8.40 13.58 3.61
N PHE A 163 8.92 12.78 4.55
CA PHE A 163 8.16 12.13 5.63
C PHE A 163 7.21 13.07 6.40
N GLY A 164 7.64 14.30 6.69
CA GLY A 164 6.83 15.29 7.41
C GLY A 164 5.53 15.70 6.69
N ARG A 165 5.47 15.52 5.37
CA ARG A 165 4.28 15.83 4.56
C ARG A 165 3.09 14.92 4.92
N ILE A 166 3.35 13.73 5.47
CA ILE A 166 2.31 12.81 5.95
C ILE A 166 1.45 13.51 7.02
N PHE A 167 2.09 14.17 7.98
CA PHE A 167 1.41 14.85 9.08
C PHE A 167 0.71 16.13 8.63
N TYR A 168 1.33 16.87 7.72
CA TYR A 168 0.70 18.01 7.08
C TYR A 168 -0.61 17.59 6.40
N ASN A 169 -0.59 16.50 5.64
CA ASN A 169 -1.78 16.00 4.96
C ASN A 169 -2.83 15.50 5.96
N GLN A 170 -2.44 14.74 6.99
CA GLN A 170 -3.38 14.28 8.04
C GLN A 170 -4.12 15.46 8.69
N ALA A 171 -3.39 16.49 9.13
CA ALA A 171 -3.99 17.66 9.77
C ALA A 171 -4.96 18.42 8.83
N ASN A 172 -4.58 18.60 7.57
CA ASN A 172 -5.45 19.29 6.60
C ASN A 172 -6.67 18.46 6.21
N MET A 173 -6.53 17.13 6.08
CA MET A 173 -7.66 16.23 5.80
C MET A 173 -8.64 16.19 6.97
N SER A 174 -8.15 16.08 8.22
CA SER A 174 -8.99 16.18 9.42
C SER A 174 -9.73 17.53 9.47
N ALA A 175 -9.04 18.65 9.22
CA ALA A 175 -9.66 19.97 9.15
C ALA A 175 -10.71 20.12 8.03
N ALA A 176 -10.58 19.35 6.95
CA ALA A 176 -11.56 19.27 5.86
C ALA A 176 -12.74 18.30 6.16
N GLY A 177 -12.75 17.66 7.32
CA GLY A 177 -13.78 16.69 7.71
C GLY A 177 -13.58 15.29 7.11
N ILE A 178 -12.37 14.96 6.66
CA ILE A 178 -12.00 13.61 6.19
C ILE A 178 -11.36 12.86 7.38
N PRO A 179 -12.06 11.87 7.98
CA PRO A 179 -11.58 11.22 9.20
C PRO A 179 -10.21 10.54 9.03
N GLN A 180 -9.34 10.71 10.02
CA GLN A 180 -8.03 10.09 10.13
C GLN A 180 -8.03 9.11 11.31
N ILE A 181 -7.87 7.81 11.05
CA ILE A 181 -7.91 6.77 12.08
C ILE A 181 -6.58 6.02 12.06
N ALA A 182 -5.95 5.85 13.21
CA ALA A 182 -4.74 5.03 13.34
C ALA A 182 -4.99 3.80 14.22
N CYS A 183 -4.40 2.68 13.85
CA CYS A 183 -4.31 1.50 14.70
C CYS A 183 -2.83 1.13 14.84
N VAL A 184 -2.27 1.32 16.04
CA VAL A 184 -0.86 1.01 16.32
C VAL A 184 -0.73 -0.48 16.66
N MET A 185 -0.12 -1.24 15.75
CA MET A 185 -0.03 -2.70 15.83
C MET A 185 1.40 -3.21 16.05
N GLY A 186 2.30 -2.31 16.48
CA GLY A 186 3.70 -2.62 16.75
C GLY A 186 4.54 -1.37 16.96
N SER A 187 5.74 -1.37 16.40
CA SER A 187 6.66 -0.23 16.57
C SER A 187 6.10 1.03 15.94
N CYS A 188 6.25 2.15 16.65
CA CYS A 188 5.85 3.47 16.20
C CYS A 188 6.78 4.51 16.85
N THR A 189 7.95 4.74 16.25
CA THR A 189 9.03 5.53 16.86
C THR A 189 9.36 6.80 16.07
N ALA A 190 9.92 7.78 16.77
CA ALA A 190 10.37 9.07 16.24
C ALA A 190 9.30 9.75 15.35
N GLY A 191 9.61 10.05 14.09
CA GLY A 191 8.66 10.68 13.17
C GLY A 191 7.37 9.88 13.01
N GLY A 192 7.44 8.54 13.02
CA GLY A 192 6.26 7.69 12.87
C GLY A 192 5.23 7.87 13.99
N ALA A 193 5.64 8.34 15.18
CA ALA A 193 4.77 8.57 16.32
C ALA A 193 3.69 9.64 16.07
N TYR A 194 3.88 10.53 15.10
CA TYR A 194 2.89 11.53 14.76
C TYR A 194 1.71 10.97 13.94
N VAL A 195 1.85 9.81 13.30
CA VAL A 195 0.70 9.19 12.60
C VAL A 195 -0.46 8.92 13.55
N PRO A 196 -0.27 8.19 14.68
CA PRO A 196 -1.32 8.07 15.69
C PRO A 196 -1.59 9.38 16.43
N ALA A 197 -0.57 10.12 16.86
CA ALA A 197 -0.78 11.32 17.67
C ALA A 197 -1.58 12.44 16.96
N MET A 198 -1.63 12.42 15.62
CA MET A 198 -2.38 13.38 14.80
C MET A 198 -3.56 12.76 14.04
N SER A 199 -3.96 11.53 14.41
CA SER A 199 -5.22 10.95 13.96
C SER A 199 -6.37 11.39 14.88
N ASP A 200 -7.59 11.46 14.35
CA ASP A 200 -8.79 11.83 15.10
C ASP A 200 -9.12 10.77 16.16
N GLU A 201 -8.88 9.50 15.84
CA GLU A 201 -8.98 8.36 16.75
C GLU A 201 -7.73 7.44 16.65
N THR A 202 -7.30 6.85 17.77
CA THR A 202 -6.13 5.96 17.90
C THR A 202 -6.37 4.83 18.88
#